data_AF-A0A7C3UKN1-F1
#
_entry.id   AF-A0A7C3UKN1-F1
#
_cell.length_a   1.000
_cell.length_b   1.000
_cell.length_c   1.000
_cell.angle_alpha   90.00
_cell.angle_beta   90.00
_cell.angle_gamma   90.00
#
_symmetry.space_group_name_H-M   'P 1'
#
loop_
_entity.id
_entity.type
_entity.pdbx_description
1 polymer ?
#
loop_
_entity_poly.entity_id
_entity_poly.type
_entity_poly.pdbx_seq_one_letter_code
_entity_poly.pdbx_strand_id
1 'polypeptide(L)'
;VPDLVVEILSESTIDTDRKDKFYEYEKAGVLEYWIVDPDAKTIEVYVLENGTYILFGKYGVGEVAKSKLLNGLVVRVDDVIV
;
A
#
# COMPACT_ATOMS: atom_id res chain seq x y z
N VAL A 1 -10.05 13.88 -2.21
CA VAL A 1 -9.00 12.84 -2.31
C VAL A 1 -9.68 11.49 -2.40
N PRO A 2 -9.09 10.47 -3.05
CA PRO A 2 -9.66 9.12 -3.04
C PRO A 2 -9.59 8.51 -1.63
N ASP A 3 -10.47 7.56 -1.34
CA ASP A 3 -10.44 6.84 -0.06
C ASP A 3 -9.32 5.78 -0.01
N LEU A 4 -9.04 5.13 -1.14
CA LEU A 4 -7.98 4.12 -1.31
C LEU A 4 -7.07 4.51 -2.47
N VAL A 5 -5.76 4.40 -2.28
CA VAL A 5 -4.74 4.45 -3.34
C VAL A 5 -3.91 3.18 -3.31
N VAL A 6 -3.60 2.63 -4.48
CA VAL A 6 -2.69 1.48 -4.63
C VAL A 6 -1.57 1.90 -5.57
N GLU A 7 -0.34 1.93 -5.06
CA GLU A 7 0.86 2.27 -5.83
C GLU A 7 1.67 1.00 -6.11
N ILE A 8 2.10 0.83 -7.35
CA ILE A 8 3.01 -0.25 -7.75
C ILE A 8 4.38 0.37 -7.98
N LEU A 9 5.37 -0.05 -7.19
CA LEU A 9 6.73 0.47 -7.29
C LEU A 9 7.39 0.01 -8.59
N SER A 10 8.20 0.89 -9.17
CA SER A 10 9.07 0.59 -10.31
C SER A 10 10.53 0.79 -9.93
N GLU A 11 11.42 -0.07 -10.46
CA GLU A 11 12.87 -0.08 -10.18
C GLU A 11 13.55 1.31 -10.31
N SER A 12 13.07 2.18 -11.21
CA SER A 12 13.79 3.40 -11.60
C SER A 12 13.76 4.57 -10.61
N THR A 13 12.90 4.56 -9.59
CA THR A 13 12.72 5.71 -8.66
C THR A 13 12.33 5.35 -7.22
N ILE A 14 12.55 4.09 -6.83
CA ILE A 14 11.93 3.45 -5.66
C ILE A 14 12.02 4.23 -4.34
N ASP A 15 13.18 4.81 -4.00
CA ASP A 15 13.39 5.36 -2.66
C ASP A 15 12.89 6.80 -2.49
N THR A 16 12.99 7.61 -3.54
CA THR A 16 12.58 9.02 -3.50
C THR A 16 11.07 9.13 -3.72
N ASP A 17 10.54 8.51 -4.77
CA ASP A 17 9.11 8.60 -5.10
C ASP A 17 8.23 7.96 -4.02
N ARG A 18 8.69 6.85 -3.42
CA ARG A 18 7.94 6.18 -2.35
C ARG A 18 7.75 7.09 -1.15
N LYS A 19 8.79 7.79 -0.71
CA LYS A 19 8.70 8.69 0.45
C LYS A 19 7.84 9.90 0.15
N ASP A 20 8.05 10.55 -0.98
CA ASP A 20 7.34 11.77 -1.33
C ASP A 20 5.83 11.50 -1.46
N LYS A 21 5.44 10.47 -2.24
CA LYS A 21 4.02 10.08 -2.39
C LYS A 21 3.39 9.63 -1.07
N PHE A 22 4.12 8.89 -0.24
CA PHE A 22 3.61 8.46 1.06
C PHE A 22 3.20 9.66 1.92
N TYR A 23 4.08 10.65 2.06
CA TYR A 23 3.79 11.85 2.84
C TYR A 23 2.73 12.75 2.17
N GLU A 24 2.70 12.82 0.84
CA GLU A 24 1.68 13.56 0.12
C GLU A 24 0.28 12.98 0.32
N TYR A 25 0.12 11.67 0.18
CA TYR A 25 -1.17 11.01 0.40
C TYR A 25 -1.63 11.06 1.86
N GLU A 26 -0.69 10.92 2.80
CA GLU A 26 -0.96 11.08 4.23
C GLU A 26 -1.50 12.47 4.54
N LYS A 27 -0.80 13.53 4.09
CA LYS A 27 -1.23 14.92 4.27
C LYS A 27 -2.53 15.22 3.55
N ALA A 28 -2.76 14.60 2.40
CA ALA A 28 -3.98 14.76 1.63
C ALA A 28 -5.19 14.08 2.29
N GLY A 29 -4.97 13.14 3.22
CA GLY A 29 -6.02 12.47 3.98
C GLY A 29 -6.60 11.24 3.27
N VAL A 30 -5.82 10.57 2.42
CA VAL A 30 -6.21 9.27 1.85
C VAL A 30 -6.34 8.26 3.00
N LEU A 31 -7.46 7.55 3.08
CA LEU A 31 -7.79 6.72 4.26
C LEU A 31 -7.00 5.41 4.30
N GLU A 32 -6.71 4.83 3.14
CA GLU A 32 -5.93 3.60 3.01
C GLU A 32 -4.97 3.70 1.82
N TYR A 33 -3.73 3.29 2.02
CA TYR A 33 -2.68 3.36 1.02
C TYR A 33 -1.93 2.03 0.92
N TRP A 34 -1.95 1.44 -0.27
CA TRP A 34 -1.27 0.19 -0.54
C TRP A 34 -0.02 0.44 -1.35
N ILE A 35 1.07 -0.22 -0.98
CA ILE A 35 2.31 -0.24 -1.75
C ILE A 35 2.55 -1.67 -2.18
N VAL A 36 2.55 -1.91 -3.48
CA VAL A 36 2.97 -3.16 -4.09
C VAL A 36 4.42 -3.00 -4.51
N ASP A 37 5.29 -3.83 -3.96
CA ASP A 37 6.71 -3.88 -4.28
C ASP A 37 7.00 -5.22 -5.00
N PRO A 38 7.12 -5.21 -6.34
CA PRO A 38 7.39 -6.42 -7.12
C PRO A 38 8.77 -7.03 -6.80
N ASP A 39 9.77 -6.21 -6.49
CA ASP A 39 11.14 -6.67 -6.23
C ASP A 39 11.23 -7.35 -4.86
N ALA A 40 10.64 -6.73 -3.83
CA ALA A 40 10.53 -7.31 -2.50
C ALA A 40 9.47 -8.41 -2.40
N LYS A 41 8.63 -8.56 -3.44
CA LYS A 41 7.49 -9.47 -3.49
C LYS A 41 6.51 -9.28 -2.34
N THR A 42 6.18 -8.03 -2.05
CA THR A 42 5.31 -7.68 -0.92
C THR A 42 4.22 -6.70 -1.28
N ILE A 43 3.12 -6.77 -0.51
CA ILE A 43 2.11 -5.72 -0.42
C ILE A 43 2.13 -5.16 1.01
N GLU A 44 2.31 -3.85 1.15
CA GLU A 44 2.15 -3.12 2.41
C GLU A 44 0.82 -2.37 2.38
N VAL A 45 0.04 -2.47 3.45
CA VAL A 45 -1.23 -1.76 3.63
C VAL A 45 -1.08 -0.78 4.78
N TYR A 46 -1.24 0.51 4.49
CA TYR A 46 -1.24 1.59 5.45
C TYR A 46 -2.63 2.16 5.63
N VAL A 47 -2.99 2.50 6.86
CA VAL A 47 -4.28 3.11 7.20
C VAL A 47 -4.01 4.44 7.89
N LEU A 48 -4.75 5.48 7.52
CA LEU A 48 -4.66 6.78 8.15
C LEU A 48 -5.40 6.75 9.50
N GLU A 49 -4.65 6.93 10.58
CA GLU A 49 -5.18 7.03 11.93
C GLU A 49 -4.66 8.31 12.58
N ASN A 50 -5.57 9.16 13.07
CA ASN A 50 -5.23 10.44 13.70
C ASN A 50 -4.28 11.33 12.86
N GLY A 51 -4.42 11.29 11.53
CA GLY A 51 -3.61 12.08 10.61
C GLY A 51 -2.22 11.51 10.34
N THR A 52 -1.95 10.26 10.72
CA THR A 52 -0.69 9.58 10.41
C THR A 52 -0.95 8.18 9.86
N TYR A 53 -0.14 7.76 8.90
CA TYR A 53 -0.21 6.40 8.38
C TYR A 53 0.37 5.38 9.36
N ILE A 54 -0.42 4.36 9.66
CA ILE A 54 -0.05 3.20 10.45
C ILE A 54 -0.01 1.98 9.53
N LEU A 55 1.08 1.19 9.60
CA LEU A 55 1.16 -0.07 8.87
C LEU A 55 0.14 -1.04 9.45
N PHE A 56 -0.90 -1.35 8.68
CA PHE A 56 -1.92 -2.33 9.02
C PHE A 56 -1.43 -3.76 8.77
N GLY A 57 -0.69 -3.96 7.69
CA GLY A 57 -0.11 -5.27 7.39
C GLY A 57 0.93 -5.20 6.27
N LYS A 58 1.88 -6.13 6.32
CA LYS A 58 2.81 -6.42 5.24
C LYS A 58 2.67 -7.90 4.90
N TYR A 59 2.41 -8.18 3.63
CA TYR A 59 2.06 -9.50 3.13
C TYR A 59 3.06 -9.91 2.05
N GLY A 60 3.57 -11.13 2.15
CA GLY A 60 4.46 -11.74 1.17
C GLY A 60 3.79 -12.82 0.32
N VAL A 61 4.61 -13.48 -0.49
CA VAL A 61 4.23 -14.64 -1.33
C VAL A 61 3.47 -15.69 -0.52
N GLY A 62 2.37 -16.20 -1.07
CA GLY A 62 1.47 -17.15 -0.42
C GLY A 62 0.45 -16.52 0.54
N GLU A 63 0.58 -15.23 0.87
CA GLU A 63 -0.33 -14.52 1.76
C GLU A 63 -1.40 -13.73 1.00
N VAL A 64 -2.43 -13.31 1.74
CA VAL A 64 -3.55 -12.54 1.22
C VAL A 64 -3.63 -11.21 1.96
N ALA A 65 -3.31 -10.13 1.24
CA ALA A 65 -3.50 -8.76 1.70
C ALA A 65 -5.00 -8.44 1.79
N LYS A 66 -5.38 -7.68 2.83
CA LYS A 66 -6.79 -7.36 3.13
C LYS A 66 -6.93 -5.88 3.39
N SER A 67 -8.01 -5.30 2.87
CA SER A 67 -8.37 -3.92 3.17
C SER A 67 -8.99 -3.82 4.56
N LYS A 68 -8.64 -2.76 5.30
CA LYS A 68 -9.35 -2.39 6.54
C LYS A 68 -10.56 -1.50 6.23
N LEU A 69 -10.47 -0.71 5.16
CA LEU A 69 -11.50 0.22 4.69
C LEU A 69 -12.64 -0.47 3.93
N LEU A 70 -12.31 -1.33 2.97
CA LEU A 70 -13.26 -1.97 2.06
C LEU A 70 -13.49 -3.43 2.45
N ASN A 71 -14.56 -3.67 3.20
CA ASN A 71 -14.92 -5.03 3.64
C ASN A 71 -15.04 -6.00 2.44
N GLY A 72 -14.30 -7.10 2.51
CA GLY A 72 -14.29 -8.14 1.48
C GLY A 72 -13.27 -7.92 0.36
N LEU A 73 -12.63 -6.76 0.27
CA LEU A 73 -11.51 -6.56 -0.65
C LEU A 73 -10.27 -7.29 -0.13
N VAL A 74 -9.84 -8.29 -0.90
CA VAL A 74 -8.67 -9.11 -0.63
C VAL A 74 -7.87 -9.32 -1.92
N VAL A 75 -6.55 -9.39 -1.80
CA VAL A 75 -5.64 -9.64 -2.92
C VAL A 75 -4.62 -10.68 -2.48
N ARG A 76 -4.53 -11.81 -3.19
CA ARG A 76 -3.42 -12.74 -2.99
C ARG A 76 -2.17 -12.14 -3.61
N VAL A 77 -1.06 -12.14 -2.88
CA VAL A 77 0.19 -11.54 -3.36
C VAL A 77 0.67 -12.19 -4.65
N ASP A 78 0.53 -13.52 -4.76
CA ASP A 78 0.91 -14.31 -5.94
C ASP A 78 0.13 -13.94 -7.21
N ASP A 79 -1.03 -13.29 -7.10
CA ASP A 79 -1.86 -12.96 -8.26
C ASP A 79 -1.41 -11.65 -8.95
N VAL A 80 -0.58 -10.84 -8.28
CA VAL A 80 -0.18 -9.49 -8.74
C VAL A 80 1.33 -9.27 -8.81
N ILE A 81 2.12 -10.23 -8.32
CA ILE A 81 3.58 -10.21 -8.38
C ILE A 81 4.03 -11.38 -9.24
N VAL A 82 4.71 -11.08 -10.35
CA VAL A 82 5.17 -12.07 -11.36
C VAL A 82 6.64 -12.43 -11.12
#